data_AF-F9U7I4-F1
#
_entry.id   AF-F9U7I4-F1
#
_cell.length_a   1.000
_cell.length_b   1.000
_cell.length_c   1.000
_cell.angle_alpha   90.00
_cell.angle_beta   90.00
_cell.angle_gamma   90.00
#
_symmetry.space_group_name_H-M   'P 1'
#
loop_
_entity.id
_entity.type
_entity.pdbx_description
1 polymer ?
#
loop_
_entity_poly.entity_id
_entity_poly.type
_entity_poly.pdbx_seq_one_letter_code
_entity_poly.pdbx_strand_id
1 'polypeptide(L)'
;MDTLDPLDQTLTLIASAPESASALTLYALACTLEHQKAGCLFKLTKLFDLPADQRRLAYGLMELLAAGEVGTQRWIAAKSTMDDLIRGTPRHSV
;
A
#
# COMPACT_ATOMS: atom_id res chain seq x y z
N MET A 1 -6.22 10.27 19.68
CA MET A 1 -7.05 9.40 18.84
C MET A 1 -6.05 8.48 18.17
N ASP A 2 -5.95 7.22 18.61
CA ASP A 2 -5.07 6.24 17.98
C ASP A 2 -5.60 5.96 16.58
N THR A 3 -5.26 6.83 15.64
CA THR A 3 -5.44 6.58 14.22
C THR A 3 -4.60 5.36 13.92
N LEU A 4 -5.27 4.23 13.65
CA LEU A 4 -4.63 3.02 13.16
C LEU A 4 -3.63 3.40 12.06
N ASP A 5 -2.44 2.81 12.09
CA ASP A 5 -1.39 3.17 11.16
C ASP A 5 -1.83 2.93 9.70
N PRO A 6 -1.57 3.87 8.77
CA PRO A 6 -2.04 3.76 7.39
C PRO A 6 -1.47 2.54 6.64
N LEU A 7 -0.29 2.05 6.99
CA LEU A 7 0.31 0.85 6.43
C LEU A 7 -0.47 -0.41 6.85
N ASP A 8 -0.81 -0.50 8.14
CA ASP A 8 -1.56 -1.63 8.71
C ASP A 8 -3.01 -1.66 8.20
N GLN A 9 -3.64 -0.49 8.06
CA GLN A 9 -4.96 -0.38 7.44
C GLN A 9 -4.93 -0.76 5.95
N THR A 10 -3.89 -0.35 5.21
CA THR A 10 -3.72 -0.73 3.81
C THR A 10 -3.58 -2.24 3.65
N LEU A 11 -2.78 -2.87 4.51
CA LEU A 11 -2.64 -4.34 4.54
C LEU A 11 -3.99 -5.04 4.78
N THR A 12 -4.76 -4.55 5.75
CA THR A 12 -6.09 -5.10 6.07
C THR A 12 -7.02 -5.00 4.86
N LEU A 13 -7.02 -3.85 4.18
CA LEU A 13 -7.82 -3.65 2.98
C LEU A 13 -7.40 -4.59 1.85
N ILE A 14 -6.11 -4.67 1.54
CA ILE A 14 -5.59 -5.56 0.50
C ILE A 14 -5.91 -7.02 0.83
N ALA A 15 -5.76 -7.45 2.08
CA ALA A 15 -6.06 -8.81 2.50
C ALA A 15 -7.56 -9.17 2.34
N SER A 16 -8.46 -8.19 2.51
CA SER A 16 -9.90 -8.42 2.41
C SER A 16 -10.40 -8.63 0.98
N ALA A 17 -9.77 -7.96 0.00
CA ALA A 17 -10.13 -8.05 -1.42
C ALA A 17 -8.92 -7.71 -2.31
N PRO A 18 -7.94 -8.64 -2.46
CA PRO A 18 -6.67 -8.38 -3.15
C PRO A 18 -6.83 -7.96 -4.61
N GLU A 19 -7.84 -8.49 -5.30
CA GLU A 19 -8.14 -8.20 -6.70
C GLU A 19 -8.96 -6.91 -6.91
N SER A 20 -9.39 -6.24 -5.84
CA SER A 20 -10.19 -5.02 -5.95
C SER A 20 -9.39 -3.88 -6.58
N ALA A 21 -10.09 -3.00 -7.34
CA ALA A 21 -9.47 -1.81 -7.92
C ALA A 21 -8.74 -0.96 -6.85
N SER A 22 -9.31 -0.89 -5.65
CA SER A 22 -8.74 -0.13 -4.55
C SER A 22 -7.49 -0.79 -3.96
N ALA A 23 -7.49 -2.11 -3.76
CA ALA A 23 -6.30 -2.85 -3.33
C ALA A 23 -5.15 -2.69 -4.34
N LEU A 24 -5.44 -2.89 -5.63
CA LEU A 24 -4.44 -2.74 -6.70
C LEU A 24 -3.90 -1.32 -6.81
N THR A 25 -4.74 -0.31 -6.57
CA THR A 25 -4.35 1.10 -6.60
C THR A 25 -3.43 1.46 -5.44
N LEU A 26 -3.77 1.04 -4.23
CA LEU A 26 -2.94 1.27 -3.03
C LEU A 26 -1.62 0.50 -3.11
N TYR A 27 -1.65 -0.73 -3.62
CA TYR A 27 -0.46 -1.52 -3.90
C TYR A 27 0.46 -0.83 -4.92
N ALA A 28 -0.10 -0.35 -6.04
CA ALA A 28 0.66 0.38 -7.06
C ALA A 28 1.28 1.67 -6.51
N LEU A 29 0.58 2.38 -5.61
CA LEU A 29 1.14 3.52 -4.90
C LEU A 29 2.34 3.09 -4.06
N ALA A 30 2.19 2.07 -3.21
CA ALA A 30 3.26 1.61 -2.34
C ALA A 30 4.51 1.16 -3.13
N CYS A 31 4.33 0.44 -4.23
CA CYS A 31 5.43 0.11 -5.16
C CYS A 31 6.10 1.35 -5.75
N THR A 32 5.33 2.39 -6.08
CA THR A 32 5.88 3.65 -6.62
C THR A 32 6.73 4.37 -5.58
N LEU A 33 6.28 4.39 -4.32
CA LEU A 33 6.97 5.04 -3.21
C LEU A 33 8.34 4.39 -2.93
N GLU A 34 8.51 3.08 -3.14
CA GLU A 34 9.81 2.38 -3.04
C GLU A 34 10.78 2.76 -4.15
N HIS A 35 10.28 3.09 -5.34
CA HIS A 35 11.08 3.26 -6.55
C HIS A 35 11.28 4.74 -6.92
N GLN A 36 11.53 5.61 -5.94
CA GLN A 36 11.68 7.06 -6.15
C GLN A 36 12.73 7.42 -7.23
N LYS A 37 13.85 6.68 -7.27
CA LYS A 37 14.96 6.94 -8.20
C LYS A 37 14.73 6.41 -9.61
N ALA A 38 13.72 5.56 -9.81
CA ALA A 38 13.42 4.96 -11.11
C ALA A 38 12.58 5.88 -12.02
N GLY A 39 12.15 7.05 -11.52
CA GLY A 39 11.28 7.97 -12.26
C GLY A 39 9.85 7.46 -12.41
N CYS A 40 9.46 6.41 -11.68
CA CYS A 40 8.08 5.93 -11.65
C CYS A 40 7.18 6.98 -10.98
N LEU A 41 6.11 7.39 -11.68
CA LEU A 41 5.16 8.39 -11.19
C LEU A 41 3.81 7.75 -10.91
N PHE A 42 3.25 8.02 -9.72
CA PHE A 42 1.89 7.66 -9.39
C PHE A 42 0.96 8.79 -9.85
N LYS A 43 0.10 8.51 -10.85
CA LYS A 43 -0.83 9.52 -11.39
C LYS A 43 -1.96 9.78 -10.41
N LEU A 44 -2.22 11.05 -10.08
CA LEU A 44 -3.32 11.44 -9.17
C LEU A 44 -4.71 10.96 -9.63
N THR A 45 -4.92 10.78 -10.94
CA THR A 45 -6.18 10.23 -11.47
C THR A 45 -6.48 8.81 -11.00
N LYS A 46 -5.48 8.06 -10.53
CA LYS A 46 -5.67 6.74 -9.90
C LYS A 46 -6.46 6.82 -8.59
N LEU A 47 -6.52 7.99 -7.94
CA LEU A 47 -7.36 8.18 -6.75
C LEU A 47 -8.86 8.07 -7.07
N PHE A 48 -9.27 8.13 -8.34
CA PHE A 48 -10.65 7.87 -8.75
C PHE A 48 -11.07 6.40 -8.56
N ASP A 49 -10.10 5.49 -8.49
CA ASP A 49 -10.31 4.07 -8.21
C ASP A 49 -10.55 3.80 -6.70
N LEU A 50 -10.50 4.85 -5.87
CA LEU A 50 -10.63 4.79 -4.42
C LEU A 50 -11.91 5.51 -3.91
N PRO A 51 -12.74 4.82 -3.12
CA PRO A 51 -13.74 5.45 -2.25
C PRO A 51 -13.14 6.54 -1.35
N ALA A 52 -13.95 7.52 -0.94
CA ALA A 52 -13.48 8.69 -0.18
C ALA A 52 -12.80 8.32 1.16
N ASP A 53 -13.33 7.30 1.83
CA ASP A 53 -12.77 6.73 3.05
C ASP A 53 -11.41 6.07 2.82
N GLN A 54 -11.22 5.39 1.67
CA GLN A 54 -9.98 4.70 1.30
C GLN A 54 -8.94 5.65 0.68
N ARG A 55 -9.33 6.79 0.10
CA ARG A 55 -8.40 7.83 -0.35
C ARG A 55 -7.50 8.34 0.77
N ARG A 56 -7.99 8.34 2.02
CA ARG A 56 -7.20 8.70 3.19
C ARG A 56 -6.01 7.76 3.42
N LEU A 57 -6.13 6.48 3.04
CA LEU A 57 -5.03 5.53 3.11
C LEU A 57 -3.93 5.88 2.11
N ALA A 58 -4.30 6.27 0.89
CA ALA A 58 -3.32 6.74 -0.09
C ALA A 58 -2.53 7.95 0.43
N TYR A 59 -3.21 8.92 1.06
CA TYR A 59 -2.54 10.07 1.67
C TYR A 59 -1.64 9.65 2.83
N GLY A 60 -2.10 8.75 3.70
CA GLY A 60 -1.29 8.22 4.79
C GLY A 60 -0.01 7.53 4.31
N LEU A 61 -0.08 6.75 3.22
CA LEU A 61 1.12 6.14 2.61
C LEU A 61 2.08 7.20 2.06
N MET A 62 1.56 8.27 1.46
CA MET A 62 2.38 9.40 0.99
C MET A 62 3.06 10.12 2.17
N GLU A 63 2.38 10.27 3.31
CA GLU A 63 2.98 10.85 4.52
C GLU A 63 4.09 9.95 5.11
N LEU A 64 3.94 8.62 5.05
CA LEU A 64 5.02 7.69 5.45
C LEU A 64 6.28 7.87 4.60
N LEU A 65 6.14 8.23 3.31
CA LEU A 65 7.28 8.62 2.48
C LEU A 65 7.98 9.86 3.05
N ALA A 66 7.20 10.91 3.33
CA ALA A 66 7.71 12.18 3.83
C ALA A 66 8.37 12.03 5.22
N ALA A 67 7.87 11.11 6.04
CA ALA A 67 8.42 10.75 7.34
C ALA A 67 9.69 9.88 7.26
N GLY A 68 10.09 9.41 6.07
CA GLY A 68 11.26 8.54 5.90
C GLY A 68 11.02 7.07 6.30
N GLU A 69 9.78 6.65 6.43
CA GLU A 69 9.42 5.28 6.83
C GLU A 69 9.52 4.28 5.68
N VAL A 70 9.50 4.76 4.43
CA VAL A 70 9.63 3.90 3.23
C VAL A 70 11.05 3.35 3.13
N GLY A 71 11.16 2.02 3.04
CA GLY A 71 12.43 1.30 3.04
C GLY A 71 12.94 0.87 4.42
N THR A 72 12.23 1.23 5.51
CA THR A 72 12.48 0.63 6.82
C THR A 72 12.16 -0.86 6.84
N GLN A 73 12.66 -1.59 7.84
CA GLN A 73 12.37 -3.03 7.97
C GLN A 73 10.86 -3.31 8.09
N ARG A 74 10.13 -2.43 8.78
CA ARG A 74 8.67 -2.51 8.91
C ARG A 74 7.99 -2.37 7.55
N TRP A 75 8.39 -1.37 6.78
CA TRP A 75 7.87 -1.17 5.43
C TRP A 75 8.14 -2.37 4.52
N ILE A 76 9.38 -2.89 4.53
CA ILE A 76 9.78 -4.05 3.73
C ILE A 76 8.93 -5.28 4.07
N ALA A 77 8.72 -5.56 5.37
CA ALA A 77 7.89 -6.68 5.82
C ALA A 77 6.41 -6.52 5.38
N ALA A 78 5.85 -5.31 5.52
CA ALA A 78 4.51 -5.01 5.04
C ALA A 78 4.40 -5.17 3.52
N LYS A 79 5.37 -4.64 2.76
CA LYS A 79 5.37 -4.76 1.30
C LYS A 79 5.48 -6.20 0.83
N SER A 80 6.34 -7.02 1.45
CA SER A 80 6.38 -8.45 1.17
C SER A 80 5.02 -9.12 1.38
N THR A 81 4.30 -8.74 2.44
CA THR A 81 2.96 -9.25 2.70
C THR A 81 1.95 -8.81 1.62
N MET A 82 2.01 -7.56 1.17
CA MET A 82 1.19 -7.08 0.05
C MET A 82 1.49 -7.84 -1.24
N ASP A 83 2.76 -8.05 -1.56
CA ASP A 83 3.20 -8.78 -2.75
C ASP A 83 2.64 -10.20 -2.76
N ASP A 84 2.68 -10.92 -1.64
CA ASP A 84 2.12 -12.26 -1.50
C ASP A 84 0.60 -12.29 -1.71
N LEU A 85 -0.11 -11.34 -1.10
CA LEU A 85 -1.57 -11.22 -1.23
C LEU A 85 -1.98 -10.94 -2.68
N ILE A 86 -1.31 -9.99 -3.35
CA ILE A 86 -1.62 -9.59 -4.73
C ILE A 86 -1.25 -10.67 -5.75
N ARG A 87 -0.15 -11.40 -5.53
CA ARG A 87 0.26 -12.52 -6.42
C ARG A 87 -0.59 -13.77 -6.21
N GLY A 88 -1.39 -13.83 -5.13
CA GLY A 88 -2.15 -15.02 -4.77
C GLY A 88 -1.27 -16.18 -4.32
N THR A 89 -0.06 -15.92 -3.84
CA THR A 89 0.84 -16.98 -3.34
C THR A 89 0.22 -17.54 -2.05
N PRO A 90 -0.15 -18.84 -1.98
CA PRO A 90 -0.66 -19.40 -0.74
C PRO A 90 0.46 -19.37 0.29
N ARG A 91 0.20 -18.82 1.49
CA ARG A 91 1.11 -19.03 2.63
C ARG A 91 1.18 -20.53 2.89
N HIS A 92 2.29 -21.17 2.50
CA HIS A 92 2.57 -22.53 2.93
C HIS A 92 2.65 -22.47 4.46
N SER A 93 1.62 -23.01 5.11
CA SER A 93 1.64 -23.28 6.54
C SER A 93 2.65 -24.40 6.74
N VAL A 94 3.75 -24.09 7.43
CA VAL A 94 4.65 -25.09 8.01
C VAL A 94 4.20 -25.33 9.43
#